data_AF-A0AAF0BCQ4-F1
#
_entry.id   AF-A0AAF0BCQ4-F1
#
_cell.length_a   1.000
_cell.length_b   1.000
_cell.length_c   1.000
_cell.angle_alpha   90.00
_cell.angle_beta   90.00
_cell.angle_gamma   90.00
#
_symmetry.space_group_name_H-M   'P 1'
#
loop_
_entity.id
_entity.type
_entity.pdbx_description
1 polymer ?
#
loop_
_entity_poly.entity_id
_entity_poly.type
_entity_poly.pdbx_seq_one_letter_code
_entity_poly.pdbx_strand_id
1 'polypeptide(L)'
;MIRFFTMTIVIILALVSAGLKKYYPTLSQVLGGPTNQATITQLFQFSLKVTQVLIILGVMFVFINNKSASLFYISSVLIASGIFSYRLSKRIKS
;
A
#
# COMPACT_ATOMS: atom_id res chain seq x y z
N MET A 1 -21.25 6.48 -8.93
CA MET A 1 -19.90 6.37 -9.52
C MET A 1 -18.79 6.39 -8.47
N ILE A 2 -18.63 7.44 -7.64
CA ILE A 2 -17.52 7.54 -6.67
C ILE A 2 -17.41 6.34 -5.71
N ARG A 3 -18.54 5.84 -5.18
CA ARG A 3 -18.60 4.67 -4.29
C ARG A 3 -18.07 3.38 -4.96
N PHE A 4 -18.38 3.20 -6.24
CA PHE A 4 -17.87 2.07 -7.03
C PHE A 4 -16.36 2.16 -7.17
N PHE A 5 -15.82 3.34 -7.49
CA PHE A 5 -14.37 3.55 -7.53
C PHE A 5 -13.68 3.27 -6.19
N THR A 6 -14.25 3.73 -5.07
CA THR A 6 -13.72 3.44 -3.73
C THR A 6 -13.72 1.94 -3.45
N MET A 7 -14.80 1.22 -3.78
CA MET A 7 -14.85 -0.25 -3.66
C MET A 7 -13.77 -0.92 -4.49
N THR A 8 -13.60 -0.53 -5.76
CA THR A 8 -12.56 -1.08 -6.64
C THR A 8 -11.17 -0.87 -6.06
N ILE A 9 -10.88 0.31 -5.52
CA ILE A 9 -9.58 0.60 -4.89
C ILE A 9 -9.36 -0.25 -3.65
N VAL A 10 -10.38 -0.44 -2.80
CA VAL A 10 -10.28 -1.32 -1.63
C VAL A 10 -9.97 -2.76 -2.03
N ILE A 11 -10.64 -3.27 -3.07
CA ILE A 11 -10.38 -4.62 -3.60
C ILE A 11 -8.95 -4.74 -4.13
N ILE A 12 -8.48 -3.76 -4.91
CA ILE A 12 -7.11 -3.73 -5.42
C ILE A 12 -6.11 -3.70 -4.26
N LEU A 13 -6.32 -2.86 -3.24
CA LEU A 13 -5.45 -2.80 -2.07
C LEU A 13 -5.43 -4.12 -1.30
N ALA A 14 -6.56 -4.81 -1.18
CA ALA A 14 -6.63 -6.13 -0.57
C ALA A 14 -5.81 -7.17 -1.34
N LEU A 15 -5.92 -7.18 -2.68
CA LEU A 15 -5.13 -8.06 -3.56
C LEU A 15 -3.63 -7.74 -3.46
N VAL A 16 -3.27 -6.46 -3.50
CA VAL A 16 -1.88 -6.00 -3.33
C VAL A 16 -1.35 -6.41 -1.96
N SER A 17 -2.13 -6.21 -0.89
CA SER A 17 -1.73 -6.60 0.47
C SER A 17 -1.50 -8.11 0.57
N ALA A 18 -2.40 -8.93 0.01
CA ALA A 18 -2.25 -10.38 -0.01
C ALA A 18 -1.02 -10.83 -0.80
N GLY A 19 -0.81 -10.26 -1.99
CA GLY A 19 0.37 -10.52 -2.81
C GLY A 19 1.67 -10.10 -2.12
N LEU A 20 1.71 -8.88 -1.58
CA LEU A 20 2.87 -8.36 -0.87
C LEU A 20 3.17 -9.21 0.37
N LYS A 21 2.16 -9.61 1.15
CA LYS A 21 2.33 -10.49 2.33
C LYS A 21 2.92 -11.85 1.96
N LYS A 22 2.55 -12.40 0.80
CA LYS A 22 3.07 -13.69 0.32
C LYS A 22 4.50 -13.57 -0.20
N TYR A 23 4.81 -12.50 -0.94
CA TYR A 23 6.05 -12.40 -1.70
C TYR A 23 7.10 -11.43 -1.13
N TYR A 24 6.79 -10.65 -0.09
CA TYR A 24 7.77 -9.72 0.49
C TYR A 24 9.07 -10.36 0.97
N PRO A 25 9.13 -11.60 1.50
CA PRO A 25 10.40 -12.18 1.94
C PRO A 25 11.35 -12.39 0.76
N THR A 26 10.82 -12.94 -0.35
CA THR A 26 11.55 -13.15 -1.59
C THR A 26 11.92 -11.82 -2.25
N LEU A 27 10.98 -10.87 -2.31
CA LEU A 27 11.22 -9.54 -2.88
C LEU A 27 12.29 -8.79 -2.10
N SER A 28 12.29 -8.84 -0.76
CA SER A 28 13.34 -8.21 0.05
C SER A 28 14.72 -8.80 -0.20
N GLN A 29 14.80 -10.12 -0.40
CA GLN A 29 16.06 -10.80 -0.68
C GLN A 29 16.60 -10.43 -2.08
N VAL A 30 15.72 -10.43 -3.09
CA VAL A 30 16.08 -10.08 -4.48
C VAL A 30 16.43 -8.60 -4.60
N LEU A 31 15.68 -7.71 -3.94
CA LEU A 31 15.83 -6.26 -4.09
C LEU A 31 16.90 -5.65 -3.16
N GLY A 32 17.19 -6.29 -2.01
CA GLY A 32 18.09 -5.74 -0.99
C GLY A 32 19.49 -6.31 -0.97
N GLY A 33 19.71 -7.45 -1.63
CA GLY A 33 20.97 -8.19 -1.49
C GLY A 33 21.29 -8.54 -0.02
N PRO A 34 22.53 -8.95 0.30
CA PRO A 34 22.91 -9.41 1.63
C PRO A 34 22.89 -8.31 2.70
N THR A 35 23.10 -7.05 2.31
CA THR A 35 23.31 -5.91 3.22
C THR A 35 22.03 -5.13 3.52
N ASN A 36 21.09 -5.01 2.57
CA ASN A 36 19.88 -4.18 2.75
C ASN A 36 18.59 -4.99 2.94
N GLN A 37 18.65 -6.32 2.97
CA GLN A 37 17.48 -7.20 3.12
C GLN A 37 16.61 -6.87 4.34
N ALA A 38 17.23 -6.64 5.50
CA ALA A 38 16.51 -6.33 6.75
C ALA A 38 15.73 -5.01 6.63
N THR A 39 16.36 -3.98 6.05
CA THR A 39 15.75 -2.66 5.89
C THR A 39 14.64 -2.65 4.84
N ILE A 40 14.82 -3.38 3.73
CA ILE A 40 13.76 -3.54 2.72
C ILE A 40 12.59 -4.35 3.28
N THR A 41 12.86 -5.38 4.09
CA THR A 41 11.82 -6.14 4.79
C THR A 41 11.00 -5.27 5.72
N GLN A 42 11.65 -4.42 6.51
CA GLN A 42 10.96 -3.45 7.37
C GLN A 42 10.11 -2.47 6.54
N LEU A 43 10.60 -2.05 5.37
CA LEU A 43 9.84 -1.16 4.47
C LEU A 43 8.58 -1.85 3.92
N PHE A 44 8.67 -3.12 3.49
CA PHE A 44 7.51 -3.90 3.06
C PHE A 44 6.53 -4.16 4.20
N GLN A 45 7.01 -4.47 5.41
CA GLN A 45 6.13 -4.63 6.58
C GLN A 45 5.42 -3.33 6.96
N PHE A 46 6.12 -2.19 6.89
CA PHE A 46 5.51 -0.88 7.08
C PHE A 46 4.44 -0.61 6.02
N SER A 47 4.74 -0.89 4.75
CA SER A 47 3.79 -0.77 3.64
C SER A 47 2.54 -1.62 3.89
N LEU A 48 2.70 -2.89 4.28
CA LEU A 48 1.59 -3.77 4.61
C LEU A 48 0.67 -3.19 5.70
N LYS A 49 1.25 -2.66 6.78
CA LYS A 49 0.48 -2.04 7.86
C LYS A 49 -0.29 -0.82 7.36
N VAL A 50 0.35 0.05 6.57
CA VAL A 50 -0.30 1.23 5.99
C VAL A 50 -1.43 0.82 5.04
N THR A 51 -1.19 -0.17 4.18
CA THR A 51 -2.21 -0.72 3.27
C THR A 51 -3.40 -1.30 4.04
N GLN A 52 -3.18 -2.01 5.15
CA GLN A 52 -4.26 -2.52 6.00
C GLN A 52 -5.10 -1.40 6.61
N VAL A 53 -4.47 -0.34 7.12
CA VAL A 53 -5.18 0.85 7.63
C VAL A 53 -6.01 1.51 6.53
N LEU A 54 -5.44 1.64 5.31
CA LEU A 54 -6.16 2.18 4.16
C LEU A 54 -7.31 1.28 3.70
N ILE A 55 -7.20 -0.04 3.83
CA ILE A 55 -8.33 -0.94 3.53
C ILE A 55 -9.46 -0.70 4.54
N ILE A 56 -9.16 -0.66 5.83
CA ILE A 56 -10.17 -0.42 6.88
C ILE A 56 -10.86 0.93 6.67
N LEU A 57 -10.09 2.00 6.45
CA LEU A 57 -10.63 3.32 6.14
C LEU A 57 -11.46 3.33 4.85
N GLY A 58 -11.00 2.65 3.81
CA GLY A 58 -11.73 2.53 2.55
C GLY A 58 -13.08 1.84 2.71
N VAL A 59 -13.13 0.75 3.49
CA VAL A 59 -14.38 0.07 3.84
C VAL A 59 -15.32 1.03 4.58
N MET A 60 -14.84 1.76 5.59
CA MET A 60 -15.66 2.75 6.30
C MET A 60 -16.21 3.83 5.35
N PHE A 61 -15.38 4.36 4.44
CA PHE A 61 -15.80 5.40 3.51
C PHE A 61 -16.79 4.93 2.44
N VAL A 62 -16.78 3.63 2.09
CA VAL A 62 -17.79 3.03 1.21
C VAL A 62 -19.19 3.13 1.81
N PHE A 63 -19.33 3.07 3.15
CA PHE A 63 -20.62 3.15 3.84
C PHE A 63 -21.08 4.59 4.11
N ILE A 64 -20.16 5.52 4.34
CA ILE A 64 -20.48 6.94 4.61
C ILE A 64 -21.02 7.66 3.35
N ASN A 65 -20.74 7.14 2.14
CA ASN A 65 -21.21 7.66 0.84
C ASN A 65 -20.98 9.17 0.65
N ASN A 66 -19.90 9.71 1.20
CA ASN A 66 -19.53 11.12 1.07
C ASN A 66 -18.46 11.29 -0.03
N LYS A 67 -18.74 12.15 -1.01
CA LYS A 67 -17.87 12.41 -2.16
C LYS A 67 -16.51 12.99 -1.75
N SER A 68 -16.50 13.96 -0.85
CA SER A 68 -15.26 14.60 -0.38
C SER A 68 -14.39 13.62 0.40
N ALA A 69 -15.00 12.79 1.24
CA ALA A 69 -14.29 11.75 1.98
C ALA A 69 -13.68 10.69 1.04
N SER A 70 -14.43 10.28 0.01
CA SER A 70 -13.94 9.34 -1.00
C SER A 70 -12.75 9.92 -1.79
N LEU A 71 -12.81 11.20 -2.16
CA LEU A 71 -11.69 11.86 -2.84
C LEU A 71 -10.46 11.98 -1.94
N PHE A 72 -10.65 12.36 -0.67
CA PHE A 72 -9.58 12.43 0.31
C PHE A 72 -8.91 11.06 0.52
N TYR A 73 -9.72 10.00 0.59
CA TYR A 73 -9.25 8.63 0.66
C TYR A 73 -8.38 8.25 -0.55
N ILE A 74 -8.87 8.51 -1.77
CA ILE A 74 -8.14 8.21 -3.01
C ILE A 74 -6.79 8.93 -3.03
N SER A 75 -6.77 10.22 -2.70
CA SER A 75 -5.53 11.00 -2.60
C SER A 75 -4.57 10.42 -1.56
N SER A 76 -5.08 9.99 -0.41
CA SER A 76 -4.27 9.37 0.64
C SER A 76 -3.63 8.06 0.19
N VAL A 77 -4.37 7.23 -0.55
CA VAL A 77 -3.86 5.98 -1.16
C VAL A 77 -2.76 6.28 -2.17
N LEU A 78 -2.95 7.28 -3.03
CA LEU A 78 -1.95 7.69 -4.02
C LEU A 78 -0.67 8.19 -3.36
N ILE A 79 -0.79 9.05 -2.33
CA ILE A 79 0.36 9.59 -1.59
C ILE A 79 1.12 8.46 -0.89
N ALA A 80 0.42 7.58 -0.18
CA ALA A 80 1.04 6.46 0.52
C ALA A 80 1.80 5.53 -0.45
N SER A 81 1.20 5.24 -1.61
CA SER A 81 1.81 4.42 -2.66
C SER A 81 3.05 5.11 -3.27
N GLY A 82 2.97 6.42 -3.51
CA GLY A 82 4.09 7.23 -3.99
C GLY A 82 5.26 7.27 -3.00
N ILE A 83 4.97 7.48 -1.71
CA ILE A 83 6.00 7.47 -0.65
C ILE A 83 6.68 6.11 -0.57
N PHE A 84 5.91 5.01 -0.62
CA PHE A 84 6.48 3.67 -0.61
C PHE A 84 7.39 3.44 -1.83
N SER A 85 6.90 3.76 -3.03
CA SER A 85 7.66 3.62 -4.28
C SER A 85 8.96 4.43 -4.25
N TYR A 86 8.90 5.67 -3.78
CA TYR A 86 10.08 6.53 -3.63
C TYR A 86 11.10 5.96 -2.64
N ARG A 87 10.64 5.52 -1.46
CA ARG A 87 11.51 4.91 -0.44
C ARG A 87 12.12 3.60 -0.91
N LEU A 88 11.36 2.79 -1.65
CA LEU A 88 11.84 1.53 -2.22
C LEU A 88 12.90 1.79 -3.28
N SER A 89 12.63 2.70 -4.22
CA SER A 89 13.58 3.11 -5.28
C SER A 89 14.91 3.60 -4.73
N LYS A 90 14.88 4.44 -3.67
CA LYS A 90 16.10 4.90 -2.99
C LYS A 90 16.95 3.78 -2.38
N ARG A 91 16.34 2.67 -1.98
CA ARG A 91 17.03 1.54 -1.34
C ARG A 91 17.49 0.46 -2.31
N ILE A 92 16.94 0.43 -3.52
CA ILE A 92 17.37 -0.50 -4.59
C ILE A 92 18.56 0.07 -5.37
N LYS A 93 18.62 1.40 -5.54
CA LYS A 93 19.71 2.08 -6.28
C LYS A 93 20.94 2.45 -5.44
N SER A 94 20.88 2.24 -4.11
CA SER A 94 21.97 2.54 -3.18
C SER A 94 22.73 1.27 -2.80
#